data_AF-G4Z9N5-F1
#
_entry.id   AF-G4Z9N5-F1
#
_cell.length_a   1.000
_cell.length_b   1.000
_cell.length_c   1.000
_cell.angle_alpha   90.00
_cell.angle_beta   90.00
_cell.angle_gamma   90.00
#
_symmetry.space_group_name_H-M   'P 1'
#
loop_
_entity.id
_entity.type
_entity.pdbx_description
1 polymer ?
#
loop_
_entity_poly.entity_id
_entity_poly.type
_entity_poly.pdbx_seq_one_letter_code
_entity_poly.pdbx_strand_id
1 'polypeptide(L)'
;QLCLASLVTHADFLRQGLLPKHALLSSYIFRDSNVMARLSSMLITGCSTWMRPTGIPPHVELFEQHMKTRQALNHLPDLLLDGFAKLLDEKCVSQQSVTRENLSSTIRVLLEEAGLCPGEWREPR
;
A
#
# COMPACT_ATOMS: atom_id res chain seq x y z
N GLN A 1 -3.18 -8.12 14.84
CA GLN A 1 -3.37 -6.94 15.72
C GLN A 1 -4.61 -6.12 15.34
N LEU A 2 -4.86 -5.87 14.06
CA LEU A 2 -6.01 -5.07 13.58
C LEU A 2 -7.39 -5.61 14.00
N CYS A 3 -7.59 -6.94 13.97
CA CYS A 3 -8.86 -7.54 14.40
C CYS A 3 -9.17 -7.28 15.88
N LEU A 4 -8.15 -7.25 16.74
CA LEU A 4 -8.34 -7.01 18.17
C LEU A 4 -8.73 -5.54 18.45
N ALA A 5 -8.10 -4.59 17.76
CA ALA A 5 -8.47 -3.19 17.83
C ALA A 5 -9.93 -2.97 17.39
N SER A 6 -10.34 -3.57 16.26
CA SER A 6 -11.74 -3.48 15.78
C SER A 6 -12.75 -4.02 16.79
N LEU A 7 -12.47 -5.16 17.42
CA LEU A 7 -13.33 -5.74 18.46
C LEU A 7 -13.49 -4.82 19.67
N VAL A 8 -12.42 -4.13 20.08
CA VAL A 8 -12.42 -3.21 21.21
C VAL A 8 -13.14 -1.91 20.84
N THR A 9 -12.88 -1.34 19.66
CA THR A 9 -13.57 -0.14 19.15
C THR A 9 -15.08 -0.33 19.07
N HIS A 10 -15.53 -1.51 18.64
CA HIS A 10 -16.95 -1.81 18.46
C HIS A 10 -17.54 -2.64 19.60
N ALA A 11 -16.88 -2.72 20.75
CA ALA A 11 -17.28 -3.60 21.84
C ALA A 11 -18.72 -3.34 22.32
N ASP A 12 -19.12 -2.08 22.44
CA ASP A 12 -20.46 -1.71 22.90
C ASP A 12 -21.53 -2.02 21.85
N PHE A 13 -21.23 -1.79 20.58
CA PHE A 13 -22.10 -2.20 19.47
C PHE A 13 -22.32 -3.72 19.47
N LEU A 14 -21.25 -4.50 19.68
CA LEU A 14 -21.33 -5.96 19.73
C LEU A 14 -22.12 -6.45 20.96
N ARG A 15 -22.00 -5.79 22.12
CA ARG A 15 -22.80 -6.13 23.32
C ARG A 15 -24.28 -5.87 23.14
N GLN A 16 -24.65 -4.82 22.39
CA GLN A 16 -26.04 -4.46 22.14
C GLN A 16 -26.67 -5.28 21.00
N GLY A 17 -25.88 -5.59 19.97
CA GLY A 17 -26.36 -6.26 18.76
C GLY A 17 -26.35 -7.79 18.81
N LEU A 18 -25.53 -8.40 19.67
CA LEU A 18 -25.42 -9.86 19.75
C LEU A 18 -26.32 -10.45 20.83
N LEU A 19 -26.79 -11.67 20.58
CA LEU A 19 -27.52 -12.46 21.57
C LEU A 19 -26.64 -12.67 22.82
N PRO A 20 -27.21 -12.65 24.04
CA PRO A 20 -26.45 -12.84 25.28
C PRO A 20 -25.64 -14.16 25.34
N LYS A 21 -26.07 -15.18 24.59
CA LYS A 21 -25.40 -16.51 24.50
C LYS A 21 -24.39 -16.60 23.35
N HIS A 22 -24.07 -15.49 22.69
CA HIS A 22 -23.17 -15.52 21.55
C HIS A 22 -21.74 -15.91 21.98
N ALA A 23 -21.10 -16.81 21.23
CA ALA A 23 -19.78 -17.36 21.58
C ALA A 23 -18.70 -16.27 21.73
N LEU A 24 -18.80 -15.18 20.97
CA LEU A 24 -17.91 -14.03 21.07
C LEU A 24 -17.98 -13.34 22.46
N LEU A 25 -19.18 -13.21 23.04
CA LEU A 25 -19.36 -12.64 24.38
C LEU A 25 -18.86 -13.59 25.48
N SER A 26 -18.76 -14.89 25.18
CA SER A 26 -18.16 -15.89 26.07
C SER A 26 -16.63 -15.91 26.04
N SER A 27 -16.02 -15.18 25.10
CA SER A 27 -14.56 -15.09 24.99
C SER A 27 -13.96 -14.26 26.13
N TYR A 28 -12.68 -14.52 26.43
CA TYR A 28 -11.96 -13.87 27.53
C TYR A 28 -11.98 -12.34 27.43
N ILE A 29 -11.87 -11.80 26.21
CA ILE A 29 -11.85 -10.35 25.94
C ILE A 29 -13.16 -9.68 26.40
N PHE A 30 -14.32 -10.33 26.22
CA PHE A 30 -15.63 -9.77 26.55
C PHE A 30 -16.08 -10.07 27.98
N ARG A 31 -15.53 -11.12 28.61
CA ARG A 31 -15.86 -11.52 29.99
C ARG A 31 -15.08 -10.73 31.05
N ASP A 32 -13.84 -10.36 30.75
CA ASP A 32 -12.97 -9.66 31.69
C ASP A 32 -12.99 -8.15 31.43
N SER A 33 -13.60 -7.40 32.33
CA SER A 33 -13.72 -5.94 32.22
C SER A 33 -12.37 -5.23 32.33
N ASN A 34 -11.40 -5.79 33.05
CA ASN A 34 -10.06 -5.22 33.20
C ASN A 34 -9.27 -5.37 31.90
N VAL A 35 -9.36 -6.54 31.26
CA VAL A 35 -8.76 -6.78 29.94
C VAL A 35 -9.34 -5.85 28.90
N MET A 36 -10.66 -5.67 28.86
CA MET A 36 -11.29 -4.75 27.91
C MET A 36 -10.87 -3.29 28.16
N ALA A 37 -10.80 -2.86 29.42
CA ALA A 37 -10.33 -1.53 29.78
C ALA A 37 -8.87 -1.31 29.38
N ARG A 38 -7.99 -2.30 29.61
CA ARG A 38 -6.58 -2.25 29.20
C ARG A 38 -6.42 -2.20 27.69
N LEU A 39 -7.20 -2.99 26.94
CA LEU A 39 -7.15 -2.96 25.49
C LEU A 39 -7.69 -1.63 24.93
N SER A 40 -8.69 -1.05 25.58
CA SER A 40 -9.25 0.26 25.21
C SER A 40 -8.23 1.38 25.42
N SER A 41 -7.41 1.33 26.47
CA SER A 41 -6.34 2.31 26.69
C SER A 41 -5.17 2.18 25.71
N MET A 42 -4.99 1.00 25.12
CA MET A 42 -4.00 0.76 24.05
C MET A 42 -4.51 1.15 22.66
N LEU A 43 -5.80 1.49 22.53
CA LEU A 43 -6.40 1.81 21.24
C LEU A 43 -5.97 3.20 20.78
N ILE A 44 -5.29 3.26 19.63
CA ILE A 44 -4.95 4.51 18.97
C ILE A 44 -6.19 4.96 18.18
N THR A 45 -6.96 5.89 18.74
CA THR A 45 -8.19 6.46 18.14
C THR A 45 -7.93 7.70 17.27
N GLY A 46 -6.70 8.21 17.27
CA GLY A 46 -6.29 9.37 16.45
C GLY A 46 -5.90 9.02 15.02
N CYS A 47 -5.57 10.05 14.23
CA CYS A 47 -4.95 9.88 12.92
C CYS A 47 -3.56 9.24 13.08
N SER A 48 -3.50 7.91 13.02
CA SER A 48 -2.23 7.21 12.85
C SER A 48 -1.57 7.72 11.57
N THR A 49 -0.29 8.08 11.69
CA THR A 49 0.55 8.45 10.54
C THR A 49 0.78 7.29 9.59
N TRP A 50 0.61 6.05 10.09
CA TRP A 50 0.76 4.83 9.31
C TRP A 50 -0.53 4.40 8.63
N MET A 51 -1.69 4.52 9.31
CA MET A 51 -2.97 4.07 8.73
C MET A 51 -4.13 4.90 9.28
N ARG A 52 -4.65 5.82 8.46
CA ARG A 52 -5.82 6.63 8.84
C ARG A 52 -7.09 5.79 8.74
N PRO A 53 -7.99 5.85 9.73
CA PRO A 53 -9.33 5.29 9.59
C PRO A 53 -10.11 6.13 8.57
N THR A 54 -10.09 5.72 7.31
CA THR A 54 -10.78 6.39 6.19
C THR A 54 -12.25 5.98 6.07
N GLY A 55 -12.66 4.92 6.78
CA GLY A 55 -13.98 4.29 6.61
C GLY A 55 -14.10 3.47 5.32
N ILE A 56 -13.05 3.44 4.50
CA ILE A 56 -12.98 2.69 3.26
C ILE A 56 -12.39 1.31 3.58
N PRO A 57 -13.04 0.20 3.20
CA PRO A 57 -12.47 -1.13 3.40
C PRO A 57 -11.07 -1.24 2.77
N PRO A 58 -10.08 -1.84 3.47
CA PRO A 58 -8.68 -1.90 2.98
C PRO A 58 -8.53 -2.48 1.58
N HIS A 59 -9.41 -3.39 1.17
CA HIS A 59 -9.38 -4.00 -0.16
C HIS A 59 -9.68 -3.01 -1.29
N VAL A 60 -10.44 -1.95 -1.04
CA VAL A 60 -10.76 -0.91 -2.03
C VAL A 60 -9.53 -0.06 -2.30
N GLU A 61 -8.80 0.33 -1.25
CA GLU A 61 -7.55 1.08 -1.39
C GLU A 61 -6.46 0.27 -2.09
N LEU A 62 -6.36 -1.03 -1.79
CA LEU A 62 -5.50 -1.95 -2.52
C LEU A 62 -5.91 -2.07 -4.00
N PHE A 63 -7.21 -2.17 -4.27
CA PHE A 63 -7.72 -2.24 -5.65
C PHE A 63 -7.40 -0.96 -6.44
N GLU A 64 -7.58 0.21 -5.84
CA GLU A 64 -7.18 1.50 -6.43
C GLU A 64 -5.68 1.54 -6.75
N GLN A 65 -4.84 1.07 -5.82
CA GLN A 65 -3.40 0.98 -6.06
C GLN A 65 -3.07 0.02 -7.22
N HIS A 66 -3.72 -1.14 -7.27
CA HIS A 66 -3.58 -2.09 -8.38
C HIS A 66 -4.02 -1.49 -9.72
N MET A 67 -5.11 -0.73 -9.74
CA MET A 67 -5.58 -0.04 -10.96
C MET A 67 -4.54 0.98 -11.44
N LYS A 68 -3.99 1.80 -10.54
CA LYS A 68 -2.93 2.77 -10.86
C LYS A 68 -1.67 2.08 -11.40
N THR A 69 -1.19 1.02 -10.74
CA THR A 69 -0.03 0.26 -11.20
C THR A 69 -0.30 -0.38 -12.57
N ARG A 70 -1.48 -0.98 -12.77
CA ARG A 70 -1.85 -1.60 -14.05
C ARG A 70 -1.93 -0.56 -15.18
N GLN A 71 -2.44 0.63 -14.89
CA GLN A 71 -2.46 1.73 -15.86
C GLN A 71 -1.04 2.16 -16.23
N ALA A 72 -0.16 2.36 -15.25
CA ALA A 72 1.25 2.68 -15.51
C ALA A 72 1.96 1.60 -16.33
N LEU A 73 1.72 0.31 -16.04
CA LEU A 73 2.27 -0.80 -16.82
C LEU A 73 1.76 -0.84 -18.26
N ASN A 74 0.51 -0.45 -18.50
CA ASN A 74 -0.03 -0.38 -19.87
C ASN A 74 0.62 0.76 -20.68
N HIS A 75 1.02 1.85 -20.04
CA HIS A 75 1.68 3.00 -20.70
C HIS A 75 3.20 2.86 -20.80
N LEU A 76 3.82 1.95 -20.05
CA LEU A 76 5.26 1.76 -20.01
C LEU A 76 5.88 1.42 -21.38
N PRO A 77 5.29 0.53 -22.23
CA PRO A 77 5.87 0.22 -23.53
C PRO A 77 6.01 1.44 -24.43
N ASP A 78 5.00 2.31 -24.45
CA ASP A 78 4.99 3.52 -25.27
C ASP A 78 6.06 4.52 -24.81
N LEU A 79 6.19 4.70 -23.49
CA LEU A 79 7.23 5.55 -22.90
C LEU A 79 8.64 5.02 -23.19
N LEU A 80 8.85 3.69 -23.09
CA LEU A 80 10.12 3.06 -23.42
C LEU A 80 10.48 3.26 -24.89
N LEU A 81 9.54 3.04 -25.81
CA LEU A 81 9.77 3.23 -27.23
C LEU A 81 10.10 4.68 -27.58
N ASP A 82 9.35 5.65 -27.04
CA ASP A 82 9.61 7.08 -27.24
C ASP A 82 10.97 7.50 -26.67
N GLY A 83 11.30 7.06 -25.45
CA GLY A 83 12.58 7.37 -24.82
C GLY A 83 13.78 6.74 -25.54
N PHE A 84 13.64 5.51 -26.05
CA PHE A 84 14.69 4.91 -26.88
C PHE A 84 14.81 5.58 -28.25
N ALA A 85 13.70 5.99 -28.87
CA ALA A 85 13.73 6.75 -30.11
C ALA A 85 14.50 8.07 -29.93
N LYS A 86 14.19 8.82 -28.88
CA LYS A 86 14.91 10.05 -28.51
C LYS A 86 16.40 9.80 -28.25
N LEU A 87 16.74 8.75 -27.51
CA LEU A 87 18.14 8.39 -27.26
C LEU A 87 18.88 8.08 -28.56
N LEU A 88 18.25 7.31 -29.46
CA LEU A 88 18.83 6.98 -30.75
C LEU A 88 19.00 8.23 -31.63
N ASP A 89 18.01 9.12 -31.67
CA ASP A 89 18.09 10.38 -32.40
C ASP A 89 19.24 11.26 -31.88
N GLU A 90 19.34 11.45 -30.56
CA GLU A 90 20.42 12.24 -29.94
C GLU A 90 21.81 11.65 -30.20
N LYS A 91 21.92 10.32 -30.18
CA LYS A 91 23.20 9.62 -30.39
C LYS A 91 23.58 9.48 -31.86
N CYS A 92 22.60 9.38 -32.77
CA CYS A 92 22.80 9.51 -34.21
C CYS A 92 23.30 10.92 -34.59
N VAL A 93 22.72 11.97 -34.00
CA VAL A 93 23.15 13.36 -34.25
C VAL A 93 24.56 13.64 -33.71
N SER A 94 24.94 13.03 -32.59
CA SER A 94 26.25 13.24 -31.96
C SER A 94 27.35 12.26 -32.41
N GLN A 95 27.06 11.31 -33.31
CA GLN A 95 27.96 10.22 -33.74
C GLN A 95 28.59 9.41 -32.58
N GLN A 96 27.92 9.35 -31.42
CA GLN A 96 28.37 8.61 -30.25
C GLN A 96 27.74 7.22 -30.21
N SER A 97 28.50 6.19 -29.82
CA SER A 97 27.96 4.83 -29.70
C SER A 97 26.98 4.71 -28.53
N VAL A 98 25.90 3.96 -28.71
CA VAL A 98 24.98 3.60 -27.63
C VAL A 98 25.68 2.66 -26.63
N THR A 99 25.80 3.09 -25.37
CA THR A 99 26.39 2.28 -24.29
C THR A 99 25.32 1.75 -23.34
N ARG A 100 25.67 0.71 -22.57
CA ARG A 100 24.79 0.10 -21.57
C ARG A 100 24.37 1.09 -20.50
N GLU A 101 25.29 1.97 -20.10
CA GLU A 101 25.10 2.98 -19.06
C GLU A 101 24.00 3.96 -19.49
N ASN A 102 24.04 4.43 -20.73
CA ASN A 102 23.05 5.36 -21.27
C ASN A 102 21.66 4.72 -21.36
N LEU A 103 21.57 3.46 -21.81
CA LEU A 103 20.31 2.72 -21.84
C LEU A 103 19.76 2.51 -20.43
N SER A 104 20.62 2.16 -19.47
CA SER A 104 20.22 1.91 -18.08
C SER A 104 19.75 3.19 -17.39
N SER A 105 20.37 4.34 -17.67
CA SER A 105 19.89 5.63 -17.16
C SER A 105 18.55 6.02 -17.78
N THR A 106 18.36 5.83 -19.08
CA THR A 106 17.10 6.16 -19.75
C THR A 106 15.95 5.28 -19.25
N ILE A 107 16.17 3.97 -19.09
CA ILE A 107 15.17 3.07 -18.51
C ILE A 107 14.78 3.53 -17.09
N ARG A 108 15.77 3.93 -16.27
CA ARG A 108 15.50 4.41 -14.90
C ARG A 108 14.64 5.66 -14.89
N VAL A 109 14.96 6.65 -15.73
CA VAL A 109 14.21 7.90 -15.84
C VAL A 109 12.77 7.62 -16.29
N LEU A 110 12.58 6.76 -17.30
CA LEU A 110 11.23 6.43 -17.80
C LEU A 110 10.39 5.65 -16.77
N LEU A 111 11.03 4.80 -15.97
CA LEU A 111 10.36 4.10 -14.86
C LEU A 111 9.98 5.06 -13.72
N GLU A 112 10.80 6.08 -13.46
CA GLU A 112 10.49 7.16 -12.51
C GLU A 112 9.33 8.01 -13.01
N GLU A 113 9.34 8.42 -14.28
CA GLU A 113 8.25 9.18 -14.91
C GLU A 113 6.93 8.41 -14.94
N ALA A 114 6.98 7.09 -15.13
CA ALA A 114 5.81 6.21 -15.06
C ALA A 114 5.30 5.96 -13.62
N GLY A 115 5.99 6.49 -12.59
CA GLY A 115 5.64 6.28 -11.19
C GLY A 115 5.85 4.85 -10.68
N LEU A 116 6.67 4.05 -11.38
CA LEU A 116 6.94 2.64 -11.10
C LEU A 116 8.21 2.42 -10.26
N CYS A 117 8.72 3.48 -9.62
CA CYS A 117 10.01 3.43 -8.98
C CYS A 117 10.02 2.45 -7.79
N PRO A 118 10.93 1.45 -7.77
CA PRO A 118 11.07 0.56 -6.64
C PRO A 118 11.83 1.28 -5.53
N GLY A 119 11.10 1.87 -4.59
CA GLY A 119 11.67 2.21 -3.30
C GLY A 119 12.19 0.94 -2.62
N GLU A 120 13.51 0.85 -2.46
CA GLU A 120 14.22 -0.17 -1.68
C GLU A 120 13.84 -1.64 -1.97
N TRP A 121 14.36 -2.22 -3.06
CA TRP A 121 14.74 -3.64 -3.01
C TRP A 121 15.90 -3.79 -2.03
N ARG A 122 15.60 -3.85 -0.74
CA ARG A 122 16.56 -4.26 0.30
C ARG A 122 16.66 -5.77 0.22
N GLU A 123 17.73 -6.28 -0.38
CA GLU A 123 18.06 -7.71 -0.33
C GLU A 123 18.09 -8.18 1.13
N PRO A 124 17.45 -9.32 1.47
CA PRO A 124 17.60 -9.93 2.77
C PRO A 124 19.05 -10.43 2.90
N ARG A 125 19.79 -9.86 3.85
CA ARG A 125 21.05 -10.44 4.36
C ARG A 125 20.77 -11.61 5.28
#